data_AF-A0A7X5VTY6-F1
#
_entry.id   AF-A0A7X5VTY6-F1
#
_cell.length_a   1.000
_cell.length_b   1.000
_cell.length_c   1.000
_cell.angle_alpha   90.00
_cell.angle_beta   90.00
_cell.angle_gamma   90.00
#
_symmetry.space_group_name_H-M   'P 1'
#
loop_
_entity.id
_entity.type
_entity.pdbx_description
1 polymer ?
#
loop_
_entity_poly.entity_id
_entity_poly.type
_entity_poly.pdbx_seq_one_letter_code
_entity_poly.pdbx_strand_id
1 'polypeptide(L)'
;MITGFNTDVDYDGRIFHVQTEDKGRDNPIIESLVYSRGEIIAARNTSYAEFNASDEYSEDEVMDRMERQHQVLIREILNGKFESDGPRPFGHNIISNRSLDEVVLRFLVENRNPDPIQLELPDELDLLAGTKSKIRLRVILQEDGSPAEGAQVRLSLATELGDPHPLFAASTDAEGYVDAMFTLPDGKDHPGDLALMCEARVGDSVTELRQPISRLAETV
;
A
#
# COMPACT_ATOMS: atom_id res chain seq x y z
N MET A 1 34.88 -21.95 -12.24
CA MET A 1 35.12 -21.06 -11.07
C MET A 1 33.75 -20.55 -10.68
N ILE A 2 33.18 -21.10 -9.62
CA ILE A 2 31.83 -20.74 -9.17
C ILE A 2 31.94 -19.41 -8.42
N THR A 3 31.18 -18.40 -8.84
CA THR A 3 31.13 -17.11 -8.15
C THR A 3 30.31 -17.26 -6.87
N GLY A 4 30.86 -16.82 -5.73
CA GLY A 4 30.13 -16.77 -4.47
C GLY A 4 29.04 -15.69 -4.47
N PHE A 5 28.10 -15.78 -3.54
CA PHE A 5 27.05 -14.79 -3.31
C PHE A 5 27.44 -13.86 -2.16
N ASN A 6 27.35 -12.55 -2.38
CA ASN A 6 27.60 -11.53 -1.37
C ASN A 6 26.44 -10.52 -1.37
N THR A 7 25.81 -10.33 -0.22
CA THR A 7 24.68 -9.40 -0.07
C THR A 7 24.75 -8.68 1.27
N ASP A 8 24.62 -7.36 1.23
CA ASP A 8 24.41 -6.54 2.41
C ASP A 8 22.91 -6.41 2.68
N VAL A 9 22.48 -6.76 3.89
CA VAL A 9 21.09 -6.71 4.32
C VAL A 9 20.98 -5.67 5.43
N ASP A 10 20.30 -4.56 5.16
CA ASP A 10 19.91 -3.59 6.18
C ASP A 10 18.65 -4.11 6.90
N TYR A 11 18.74 -4.22 8.22
CA TYR A 11 17.63 -4.63 9.05
C TYR A 11 17.75 -4.02 10.45
N ASP A 12 16.69 -3.32 10.90
CA ASP A 12 16.62 -2.64 12.21
C ASP A 12 17.84 -1.73 12.50
N GLY A 13 18.27 -0.96 11.50
CA GLY A 13 19.41 -0.05 11.61
C GLY A 13 20.76 -0.75 11.80
N ARG A 14 20.83 -2.05 11.52
CA ARG A 14 22.06 -2.85 11.49
C ARG A 14 22.27 -3.40 10.09
N ILE A 15 23.52 -3.38 9.65
CA ILE A 15 23.93 -4.01 8.40
C ILE A 15 24.45 -5.41 8.72
N PHE A 16 23.93 -6.39 7.99
CA PHE A 16 24.38 -7.78 8.00
C PHE A 16 25.00 -8.10 6.65
N HIS A 17 26.24 -8.59 6.65
CA HIS A 17 26.91 -9.03 5.44
C HIS A 17 26.76 -10.53 5.31
N VAL A 18 26.05 -11.00 4.30
CA VAL A 18 25.86 -12.43 4.01
C VAL A 18 26.80 -12.82 2.89
N GLN A 19 27.64 -13.82 3.14
CA GLN A 19 28.57 -14.39 2.16
C GLN A 19 28.29 -15.88 2.02
N THR A 20 28.16 -16.40 0.80
CA THR A 20 28.01 -17.84 0.52
C THR A 20 29.01 -18.28 -0.54
N GLU A 21 29.78 -19.32 -0.24
CA GLU A 21 30.83 -19.85 -1.09
C GLU A 21 30.80 -21.38 -1.16
N ASP A 22 31.23 -21.92 -2.30
CA ASP A 22 31.56 -23.34 -2.45
C ASP A 22 33.03 -23.57 -2.06
N LYS A 23 33.29 -24.56 -1.21
CA LYS A 23 34.65 -25.00 -0.84
C LYS A 23 35.27 -25.99 -1.83
N GLY A 24 34.56 -26.33 -2.89
CA GLY A 24 35.04 -27.11 -4.03
C GLY A 24 34.89 -28.62 -3.84
N ARG A 25 35.13 -29.38 -4.91
CA ARG A 25 34.84 -30.83 -4.93
C ARG A 25 35.67 -31.66 -3.95
N ASP A 26 36.87 -31.21 -3.60
CA ASP A 26 37.72 -31.87 -2.59
C ASP A 26 37.19 -31.68 -1.17
N ASN A 27 36.37 -30.64 -0.96
CA ASN A 27 35.68 -30.36 0.29
C ASN A 27 34.24 -29.91 -0.02
N PRO A 28 33.33 -30.86 -0.36
CA PRO A 28 32.04 -30.56 -0.99
C PRO A 28 31.05 -29.95 0.00
N ILE A 29 31.33 -28.71 0.40
CA ILE A 29 30.63 -27.94 1.42
C ILE A 29 30.31 -26.57 0.84
N ILE A 30 29.04 -26.19 0.93
CA ILE A 30 28.59 -24.82 0.76
C ILE A 30 28.65 -24.16 2.14
N GLU A 31 29.52 -23.17 2.28
CA GLU A 31 29.66 -22.36 3.49
C GLU A 31 28.94 -21.04 3.31
N SER A 32 28.15 -20.66 4.32
CA SER A 32 27.60 -19.33 4.43
C SER A 32 27.92 -18.70 5.77
N LEU A 33 28.32 -17.44 5.74
CA LEU A 33 28.67 -16.63 6.91
C LEU A 33 27.83 -15.37 6.93
N VAL A 34 27.35 -15.00 8.12
CA VAL A 34 26.68 -13.74 8.37
C VAL A 34 27.56 -12.92 9.31
N TYR A 35 27.98 -11.75 8.86
CA TYR A 35 28.76 -10.82 9.66
C TYR A 35 27.90 -9.63 10.10
N SER A 36 28.10 -9.16 11.30
CA SER A 36 27.65 -7.83 11.71
C SER A 36 28.69 -7.20 12.63
N ARG A 37 29.04 -5.93 12.40
CA ARG A 37 30.00 -5.17 13.21
C ARG A 37 31.38 -5.85 13.41
N GLY A 38 31.82 -6.62 12.41
CA GLY A 38 33.11 -7.31 12.44
C GLY A 38 33.11 -8.66 13.17
N GLU A 39 31.95 -9.16 13.60
CA GLU A 39 31.79 -10.48 14.20
C GLU A 39 30.94 -11.41 13.31
N ILE A 40 31.26 -12.71 13.32
CA ILE A 40 30.41 -13.75 12.70
C ILE A 40 29.30 -14.07 13.68
N ILE A 41 28.06 -13.71 13.32
CA ILE A 41 26.88 -13.97 14.15
C ILE A 41 26.17 -15.27 13.79
N ALA A 42 26.41 -15.79 12.59
CA ALA A 42 25.89 -17.07 12.13
C ALA A 42 26.80 -17.70 11.07
N ALA A 43 26.89 -19.02 11.12
CA ALA A 43 27.52 -19.83 10.09
C ALA A 43 26.59 -21.00 9.74
N ARG A 44 26.49 -21.32 8.46
CA ARG A 44 25.76 -22.50 7.98
C ARG A 44 26.60 -23.23 6.93
N ASN A 45 26.79 -24.53 7.16
CA ASN A 45 27.54 -25.40 6.27
C ASN A 45 26.60 -26.51 5.79
N THR A 46 26.49 -26.69 4.48
CA THR A 46 25.70 -27.77 3.87
C THR A 46 26.61 -28.60 2.97
N SER A 47 26.67 -29.91 3.25
CA SER A 47 27.40 -30.85 2.40
C SER A 47 26.62 -31.16 1.13
N TYR A 48 27.31 -31.28 0.01
CA TYR A 48 26.79 -31.82 -1.25
C TYR A 48 27.55 -33.08 -1.70
N ALA A 49 28.24 -33.75 -0.77
CA ALA A 49 29.05 -34.95 -1.06
C ALA A 49 28.26 -36.08 -1.74
N GLU A 50 26.97 -36.22 -1.41
CA GLU A 50 26.05 -37.20 -2.01
C GLU A 50 25.94 -37.09 -3.53
N PHE A 51 26.00 -35.86 -4.04
CA PHE A 51 25.85 -35.53 -5.45
C PHE A 51 27.20 -35.44 -6.15
N ASN A 52 28.24 -35.05 -5.42
CA ASN A 52 29.63 -35.02 -5.90
C ASN A 52 30.17 -36.41 -6.27
N ALA A 53 29.65 -37.48 -5.66
CA ALA A 53 30.03 -38.87 -5.92
C ALA A 53 29.27 -39.52 -7.09
N SER A 54 28.30 -38.81 -7.69
CA SER A 54 27.48 -39.28 -8.81
C SER A 54 28.06 -38.81 -10.16
N ASP A 55 27.83 -39.57 -11.23
CA ASP A 55 28.13 -39.15 -12.61
C ASP A 55 27.25 -37.95 -13.07
N GLU A 56 26.27 -37.56 -12.25
CA GLU A 56 25.34 -36.46 -12.50
C GLU A 56 25.81 -35.09 -11.98
N TYR A 57 27.05 -34.97 -11.48
CA TYR A 57 27.57 -33.69 -10.97
C TYR A 57 27.35 -32.55 -11.97
N SER A 58 26.66 -31.51 -11.50
CA SER A 58 26.43 -30.26 -12.22
C SER A 58 26.84 -29.06 -11.37
N GLU A 59 27.69 -28.18 -11.94
CA GLU A 59 28.03 -26.90 -11.31
C GLU A 59 26.79 -26.02 -11.13
N ASP A 60 25.80 -26.14 -12.01
CA ASP A 60 24.53 -25.41 -11.92
C ASP A 60 23.72 -25.86 -10.69
N GLU A 61 23.74 -27.16 -10.36
CA GLU A 61 23.04 -27.65 -9.16
C GLU A 61 23.72 -27.16 -7.87
N VAL A 62 25.06 -27.11 -7.85
CA VAL A 62 25.81 -26.54 -6.72
C VAL A 62 25.47 -25.05 -6.58
N MET A 63 25.44 -24.31 -7.68
CA MET A 63 25.06 -22.89 -7.70
C MET A 63 23.62 -22.67 -7.20
N ASP A 64 22.68 -23.48 -7.64
CA ASP A 64 21.29 -23.48 -7.18
C ASP A 64 21.18 -23.74 -5.67
N ARG A 65 21.95 -24.70 -5.14
CA ARG A 65 21.99 -24.98 -3.69
C ARG A 65 22.61 -23.81 -2.93
N MET A 66 23.67 -23.20 -3.45
CA MET A 66 24.29 -22.00 -2.88
C MET A 66 23.29 -20.84 -2.82
N GLU A 67 22.57 -20.56 -3.91
CA GLU A 67 21.57 -19.51 -3.97
C GLU A 67 20.45 -19.75 -2.96
N ARG A 68 19.91 -20.98 -2.91
CA ARG A 68 18.88 -21.35 -1.92
C ARG A 68 19.35 -21.12 -0.49
N GLN A 69 20.56 -21.58 -0.15
CA GLN A 69 21.13 -21.40 1.19
C GLN A 69 21.30 -19.92 1.53
N HIS A 70 21.81 -19.13 0.57
CA HIS A 70 21.99 -17.69 0.71
C HIS A 70 20.66 -16.97 0.97
N GLN A 71 19.63 -17.26 0.16
CA GLN A 71 18.28 -16.69 0.29
C GLN A 71 17.58 -17.10 1.60
N VAL A 72 17.87 -18.28 2.15
CA VAL A 72 17.36 -18.66 3.46
C VAL A 72 17.97 -17.78 4.55
N LEU A 73 19.29 -17.53 4.54
CA LEU A 73 19.94 -16.70 5.55
C LEU A 73 19.48 -15.24 5.49
N ILE A 74 19.32 -14.67 4.30
CA ILE A 74 18.74 -13.32 4.13
C ILE A 74 17.35 -13.26 4.78
N ARG A 75 16.48 -14.24 4.50
CA ARG A 75 15.14 -14.31 5.10
C ARG A 75 15.19 -14.46 6.62
N GLU A 76 16.13 -15.24 7.16
CA GLU A 76 16.31 -15.38 8.60
C GLU A 76 16.67 -14.03 9.26
N ILE A 77 17.52 -13.22 8.61
CA ILE A 77 17.86 -11.87 9.06
C ILE A 77 16.63 -10.96 9.03
N LEU A 78 15.91 -10.93 7.90
CA LEU A 78 14.72 -10.10 7.72
C LEU A 78 13.54 -10.51 8.61
N ASN A 79 13.50 -11.76 9.07
CA ASN A 79 12.53 -12.21 10.07
C ASN A 79 12.98 -11.93 11.51
N GLY A 80 14.12 -11.26 11.68
CA GLY A 80 14.64 -10.85 12.97
C GLY A 80 15.14 -12.00 13.84
N LYS A 81 15.56 -13.12 13.23
CA LYS A 81 16.11 -14.29 13.93
C LYS A 81 17.35 -13.96 14.76
N PHE A 82 18.10 -12.93 14.34
CA PHE A 82 19.35 -12.51 14.97
C PHE A 82 19.20 -11.27 15.87
N GLU A 83 17.97 -10.88 16.21
CA GLU A 83 17.76 -9.87 17.24
C GLU A 83 17.72 -10.48 18.64
N SER A 84 18.36 -9.77 19.55
CA SER A 84 18.16 -9.89 20.98
C SER A 84 17.16 -8.82 21.43
N ASP A 85 15.95 -9.26 21.79
CA ASP A 85 14.95 -8.60 22.64
C ASP A 85 13.71 -7.92 21.97
N GLY A 86 12.51 -8.34 22.40
CA GLY A 86 11.23 -7.60 22.24
C GLY A 86 10.22 -8.10 21.17
N PRO A 87 8.89 -8.01 21.43
CA PRO A 87 7.86 -8.47 20.50
C PRO A 87 7.59 -7.45 19.39
N ARG A 88 7.56 -7.94 18.14
CA ARG A 88 7.42 -7.10 16.93
C ARG A 88 5.94 -6.82 16.58
N PRO A 89 5.62 -5.63 16.04
CA PRO A 89 4.29 -5.28 15.55
C PRO A 89 3.89 -6.08 14.30
N PHE A 90 2.58 -6.24 14.11
CA PHE A 90 1.97 -6.94 12.98
C PHE A 90 2.39 -6.33 11.63
N GLY A 91 2.76 -7.18 10.66
CA GLY A 91 3.05 -6.80 9.28
C GLY A 91 4.51 -6.92 8.84
N HIS A 92 5.43 -7.29 9.73
CA HIS A 92 6.88 -7.35 9.43
C HIS A 92 7.31 -8.42 8.40
N ASN A 93 6.40 -9.26 7.92
CA ASN A 93 6.67 -10.36 6.98
C ASN A 93 6.25 -10.07 5.53
N ILE A 94 5.98 -8.81 5.17
CA ILE A 94 5.78 -8.40 3.77
C ILE A 94 6.95 -7.48 3.46
N ILE A 95 7.95 -7.89 2.67
CA ILE A 95 8.13 -7.50 1.26
C ILE A 95 9.38 -8.30 0.77
N SER A 96 9.28 -9.31 -0.11
CA SER A 96 9.39 -9.29 -1.58
C SER A 96 10.53 -8.42 -2.14
N ASN A 97 11.29 -8.90 -3.15
CA ASN A 97 12.33 -8.17 -3.91
C ASN A 97 11.83 -6.92 -4.68
N ARG A 98 10.90 -6.15 -4.13
CA ARG A 98 10.22 -5.03 -4.76
C ARG A 98 10.33 -3.83 -3.84
N SER A 99 10.62 -2.66 -4.41
CA SER A 99 10.60 -1.41 -3.65
C SER A 99 9.22 -1.21 -3.01
N LEU A 100 9.15 -0.46 -1.90
CA LEU A 100 7.87 -0.11 -1.27
C LEU A 100 6.88 0.43 -2.30
N ASP A 101 7.37 1.29 -3.20
CA ASP A 101 6.58 1.85 -4.30
C ASP A 101 6.08 0.76 -5.25
N GLU A 102 6.89 -0.22 -5.62
CA GLU A 102 6.45 -1.34 -6.46
C GLU A 102 5.41 -2.24 -5.77
N VAL A 103 5.53 -2.44 -4.46
CA VAL A 103 4.56 -3.23 -3.69
C VAL A 103 3.26 -2.46 -3.52
N VAL A 104 3.33 -1.17 -3.23
CA VAL A 104 2.17 -0.28 -3.15
C VAL A 104 1.50 -0.19 -4.53
N LEU A 105 2.25 0.04 -5.61
CA LEU A 105 1.73 0.06 -6.97
C LEU A 105 1.10 -1.29 -7.34
N ARG A 106 1.76 -2.40 -7.04
CA ARG A 106 1.21 -3.73 -7.32
C ARG A 106 -0.04 -4.00 -6.50
N PHE A 107 -0.05 -3.65 -5.22
CA PHE A 107 -1.22 -3.79 -4.36
C PHE A 107 -2.38 -2.91 -4.87
N LEU A 108 -2.10 -1.68 -5.30
CA LEU A 108 -3.07 -0.78 -5.91
C LEU A 108 -3.54 -1.28 -7.28
N VAL A 109 -2.73 -2.04 -8.03
CA VAL A 109 -3.09 -2.64 -9.33
C VAL A 109 -3.86 -3.96 -9.16
N GLU A 110 -3.43 -4.81 -8.23
CA GLU A 110 -4.03 -6.13 -7.96
C GLU A 110 -5.30 -6.03 -7.11
N ASN A 111 -5.37 -5.03 -6.23
CA ASN A 111 -6.59 -4.68 -5.49
C ASN A 111 -7.24 -3.41 -6.04
N ARG A 112 -6.91 -3.03 -7.28
CA ARG A 112 -7.79 -2.19 -8.09
C ARG A 112 -9.01 -3.04 -8.42
N ASN A 113 -9.95 -3.13 -7.48
CA ASN A 113 -11.30 -2.81 -7.89
C ASN A 113 -11.22 -1.31 -8.17
N PRO A 114 -11.15 -0.83 -9.42
CA PRO A 114 -11.67 0.52 -9.63
C PRO A 114 -13.02 0.52 -8.95
N ASP A 115 -13.29 1.49 -8.06
CA ASP A 115 -14.64 1.70 -7.61
C ASP A 115 -15.46 1.72 -8.91
N PRO A 116 -16.41 0.78 -9.12
CA PRO A 116 -17.04 0.64 -10.43
C PRO A 116 -17.84 1.86 -10.79
N ILE A 117 -17.93 2.83 -9.88
CA ILE A 117 -18.54 4.12 -10.03
C ILE A 117 -17.52 5.24 -9.79
N GLN A 118 -17.67 6.32 -10.54
CA GLN A 118 -16.94 7.57 -10.38
C GLN A 118 -17.94 8.71 -10.18
N LEU A 119 -17.66 9.57 -9.20
CA LEU A 119 -18.42 10.77 -8.93
C LEU A 119 -17.71 11.99 -9.52
N GLU A 120 -18.39 12.73 -10.37
CA GLU A 120 -17.88 13.90 -11.08
C GLU A 120 -18.63 15.17 -10.66
N LEU A 121 -17.89 16.27 -10.61
CA LEU A 121 -18.40 17.63 -10.53
C LEU A 121 -18.27 18.28 -11.92
N PRO A 122 -19.35 18.38 -12.70
CA PRO A 122 -19.28 18.99 -14.02
C PRO A 122 -18.99 20.49 -13.97
N ASP A 123 -19.42 21.14 -12.88
CA ASP A 123 -19.33 22.59 -12.69
C ASP A 123 -18.32 22.91 -11.58
N GLU A 124 -17.57 24.01 -11.75
CA GLU A 124 -16.73 24.57 -10.71
C GLU A 124 -17.59 25.11 -9.56
N LEU A 125 -17.18 24.85 -8.32
CA LEU A 125 -18.00 25.06 -7.14
C LEU A 125 -17.27 25.88 -6.09
N ASP A 126 -17.72 27.12 -5.92
CA ASP A 126 -17.30 27.99 -4.81
C ASP A 126 -18.25 27.85 -3.62
N LEU A 127 -17.83 27.08 -2.62
CA LEU A 127 -18.60 26.90 -1.39
C LEU A 127 -18.22 27.95 -0.36
N LEU A 128 -19.22 28.69 0.12
CA LEU A 128 -19.06 29.68 1.18
C LEU A 128 -19.97 29.33 2.35
N ALA A 129 -19.39 29.24 3.55
CA ALA A 129 -20.12 29.02 4.79
C ALA A 129 -21.25 30.05 4.96
N GLY A 130 -22.41 29.59 5.43
CA GLY A 130 -23.61 30.41 5.65
C GLY A 130 -24.42 30.78 4.40
N THR A 131 -24.05 30.26 3.24
CA THR A 131 -24.77 30.52 1.99
C THR A 131 -25.64 29.35 1.56
N LYS A 132 -26.66 29.64 0.74
CA LYS A 132 -27.36 28.60 -0.02
C LYS A 132 -26.51 28.24 -1.23
N SER A 133 -26.20 26.95 -1.36
CA SER A 133 -25.37 26.43 -2.43
C SER A 133 -26.21 25.51 -3.31
N LYS A 134 -25.93 25.56 -4.61
CA LYS A 134 -26.43 24.59 -5.60
C LYS A 134 -25.22 23.87 -6.18
N ILE A 135 -25.31 22.55 -6.25
CA ILE A 135 -24.30 21.69 -6.84
C ILE A 135 -24.99 20.72 -7.79
N ARG A 136 -24.32 20.41 -8.90
CA ARG A 136 -24.68 19.33 -9.80
C ARG A 136 -23.60 18.27 -9.70
N LEU A 137 -24.00 17.03 -9.48
CA LEU A 137 -23.12 15.88 -9.46
C LEU A 137 -23.51 14.92 -10.57
N ARG A 138 -22.53 14.20 -11.11
CA ARG A 138 -22.76 13.12 -12.06
C ARG A 138 -22.08 11.84 -11.57
N VAL A 139 -22.78 10.72 -11.61
CA VAL A 139 -22.22 9.41 -11.29
C VAL A 139 -22.16 8.59 -12.58
N ILE A 140 -20.99 8.08 -12.91
CA ILE A 140 -20.75 7.23 -14.08
C ILE A 140 -20.15 5.89 -13.65
N LEU A 141 -20.38 4.84 -14.44
CA LEU A 141 -19.68 3.57 -14.29
C LEU A 141 -18.28 3.68 -14.90
N GLN A 142 -17.23 3.25 -14.18
CA GLN A 142 -15.85 3.34 -14.68
C GLN A 142 -15.52 2.34 -15.80
N GLU A 143 -16.31 1.26 -15.94
CA GLU A 143 -16.09 0.24 -16.96
C GLU A 143 -16.23 0.79 -18.39
N ASP A 144 -17.27 1.58 -18.62
CA ASP A 144 -17.66 2.05 -19.96
C ASP A 144 -18.04 3.55 -20.02
N GLY A 145 -18.01 4.25 -18.88
CA GLY A 145 -18.41 5.66 -18.77
C GLY A 145 -19.91 5.89 -18.87
N SER A 146 -20.73 4.83 -18.81
CA SER A 146 -22.19 4.95 -18.87
C SER A 146 -22.75 5.60 -17.60
N PRO A 147 -23.91 6.26 -17.69
CA PRO A 147 -24.53 6.85 -16.51
C PRO A 147 -24.95 5.79 -15.48
N ALA A 148 -24.65 6.05 -14.21
CA ALA A 148 -25.14 5.21 -13.12
C ALA A 148 -26.52 5.71 -12.67
N GLU A 149 -27.60 5.21 -13.30
CA GLU A 149 -28.99 5.51 -12.91
C GLU A 149 -29.32 4.91 -11.53
N GLY A 150 -30.02 5.68 -10.69
CA GLY A 150 -30.47 5.21 -9.37
C GLY A 150 -29.37 5.13 -8.30
N ALA A 151 -28.16 5.63 -8.59
CA ALA A 151 -27.08 5.75 -7.63
C ALA A 151 -27.50 6.65 -6.47
N GLN A 152 -27.28 6.20 -5.24
CA GLN A 152 -27.60 6.99 -4.05
C GLN A 152 -26.49 7.99 -3.79
N VAL A 153 -26.82 9.28 -3.83
CA VAL A 153 -25.90 10.37 -3.54
C VAL A 153 -26.27 11.01 -2.22
N ARG A 154 -25.26 11.21 -1.36
CA ARG A 154 -25.39 11.90 -0.07
C ARG A 154 -24.38 13.04 0.01
N LEU A 155 -24.86 14.20 0.42
CA LEU A 155 -24.03 15.34 0.77
C LEU A 155 -24.01 15.49 2.28
N SER A 156 -22.82 15.63 2.85
CA SER A 156 -22.64 15.86 4.29
C SER A 156 -21.60 16.95 4.53
N LEU A 157 -21.79 17.73 5.58
CA LEU A 157 -20.75 18.61 6.10
C LEU A 157 -19.73 17.76 6.88
N ALA A 158 -18.50 17.72 6.40
CA ALA A 158 -17.37 17.16 7.13
C ALA A 158 -16.64 18.28 7.88
N THR A 159 -16.30 18.00 9.13
CA THR A 159 -15.49 18.85 10.00
C THR A 159 -14.24 18.07 10.42
N GLU A 160 -13.22 18.72 10.95
CA GLU A 160 -12.03 18.05 11.47
C GLU A 160 -12.32 17.09 12.63
N LEU A 161 -13.31 17.42 13.46
CA LEU A 161 -13.64 16.71 14.67
C LEU A 161 -15.13 16.37 14.69
N GLY A 162 -15.45 15.10 14.46
CA GLY A 162 -16.81 14.56 14.58
C GLY A 162 -17.32 13.88 13.32
N ASP A 163 -18.52 13.32 13.43
CA ASP A 163 -19.16 12.61 12.33
C ASP A 163 -19.70 13.59 11.26
N PRO A 164 -19.68 13.22 9.97
CA PRO A 164 -20.25 14.04 8.92
C PRO A 164 -21.74 14.33 9.14
N HIS A 165 -22.13 15.59 9.08
CA HIS A 165 -23.52 16.01 9.27
C HIS A 165 -24.28 16.02 7.94
N PRO A 166 -25.33 15.21 7.75
CA PRO A 166 -26.01 15.09 6.46
C PRO A 166 -26.76 16.38 6.08
N LEU A 167 -26.55 16.85 4.85
CA LEU A 167 -27.18 18.05 4.28
C LEU A 167 -28.23 17.71 3.21
N PHE A 168 -27.99 16.66 2.44
CA PHE A 168 -28.86 16.26 1.33
C PHE A 168 -28.68 14.78 1.00
N ALA A 169 -29.73 14.13 0.50
CA ALA A 169 -29.65 12.79 -0.07
C ALA A 169 -30.70 12.62 -1.18
N ALA A 170 -30.29 12.06 -2.31
CA ALA A 170 -31.18 11.72 -3.42
C ALA A 170 -30.58 10.61 -4.29
N SER A 171 -31.35 10.11 -5.25
CA SER A 171 -30.86 9.18 -6.27
C SER A 171 -30.61 9.91 -7.59
N THR A 172 -29.65 9.45 -8.37
CA THR A 172 -29.40 9.95 -9.73
C THR A 172 -30.52 9.60 -10.70
N ASP A 173 -30.70 10.43 -11.72
CA ASP A 173 -31.60 10.18 -12.85
C ASP A 173 -31.01 9.22 -13.90
N ALA A 174 -31.74 8.97 -15.00
CA ALA A 174 -31.32 8.11 -16.10
C ALA A 174 -30.05 8.57 -16.84
N GLU A 175 -29.68 9.85 -16.68
CA GLU A 175 -28.43 10.41 -17.23
C GLU A 175 -27.31 10.47 -16.18
N GLY A 176 -27.55 9.89 -15.00
CA GLY A 176 -26.58 9.78 -13.90
C GLY A 176 -26.41 11.08 -13.12
N TYR A 177 -27.27 12.08 -13.32
CA TYR A 177 -27.17 13.38 -12.67
C TYR A 177 -28.00 13.46 -11.40
N VAL A 178 -27.54 14.30 -10.48
CA VAL A 178 -28.32 14.77 -9.34
C VAL A 178 -28.05 16.25 -9.10
N ASP A 179 -29.12 17.03 -9.01
CA ASP A 179 -29.08 18.43 -8.61
C ASP A 179 -29.44 18.53 -7.13
N ALA A 180 -28.51 19.08 -6.34
CA ALA A 180 -28.72 19.30 -4.92
C ALA A 180 -28.69 20.79 -4.59
N MET A 181 -29.59 21.18 -3.70
CA MET A 181 -29.67 22.53 -3.16
C MET A 181 -29.79 22.42 -1.65
N PHE A 182 -28.85 23.05 -0.95
CA PHE A 182 -28.72 22.98 0.49
C PHE A 182 -28.20 24.31 1.04
N THR A 183 -28.28 24.47 2.36
CA THR A 183 -27.71 25.63 3.05
C THR A 183 -26.51 25.15 3.83
N LEU A 184 -25.35 25.79 3.60
CA LEU A 184 -24.17 25.55 4.41
C LEU A 184 -24.31 26.28 5.74
N PRO A 185 -23.91 25.66 6.87
CA PRO A 185 -23.90 26.37 8.14
C PRO A 185 -22.86 27.51 8.12
N ASP A 186 -23.09 28.53 8.96
CA ASP A 186 -22.24 29.73 9.07
C ASP A 186 -20.82 29.43 9.61
N GLY A 187 -20.52 28.17 9.96
CA GLY A 187 -19.20 27.71 10.39
C GLY A 187 -18.78 28.16 11.79
N LYS A 188 -19.56 29.02 12.46
CA LYS A 188 -19.28 29.54 13.81
C LYS A 188 -19.25 28.45 14.89
N ASP A 189 -20.11 27.45 14.75
CA ASP A 189 -20.23 26.34 15.70
C ASP A 189 -19.26 25.19 15.39
N HIS A 190 -18.41 25.33 14.36
CA HIS A 190 -17.51 24.29 13.88
C HIS A 190 -16.07 24.82 13.80
N PRO A 191 -15.22 24.59 14.81
CA PRO A 191 -13.80 24.92 14.73
C PRO A 191 -13.06 24.02 13.72
N GLY A 192 -12.01 24.53 13.08
CA GLY A 192 -11.18 23.77 12.11
C GLY A 192 -11.66 23.89 10.66
N ASP A 193 -11.05 23.16 9.73
CA ASP A 193 -11.45 23.19 8.32
C ASP A 193 -12.83 22.57 8.06
N LEU A 194 -13.59 23.17 7.14
CA LEU A 194 -14.89 22.67 6.69
C LEU A 194 -14.78 22.13 5.27
N ALA A 195 -15.42 20.99 5.02
CA ALA A 195 -15.54 20.43 3.69
C ALA A 195 -16.96 19.92 3.45
N LEU A 196 -17.41 20.03 2.21
CA LEU A 196 -18.56 19.27 1.73
C LEU A 196 -18.06 17.90 1.29
N MET A 197 -18.56 16.86 1.93
CA MET A 197 -18.36 15.48 1.53
C MET A 197 -19.51 15.06 0.62
N CYS A 198 -19.18 14.69 -0.61
CA CYS A 198 -20.11 14.11 -1.58
C CYS A 198 -19.83 12.61 -1.67
N GLU A 199 -20.76 11.77 -1.25
CA GLU A 199 -20.68 10.32 -1.32
C GLU A 199 -21.67 9.82 -2.38
N ALA A 200 -21.27 8.88 -3.22
CA ALA A 200 -22.15 8.15 -4.12
C ALA A 200 -22.03 6.64 -3.89
N ARG A 201 -23.16 5.94 -3.92
CA ARG A 201 -23.25 4.48 -3.71
C ARG A 201 -24.08 3.80 -4.79
N VAL A 202 -23.56 2.70 -5.32
CA VAL A 202 -24.26 1.77 -6.22
C VAL A 202 -23.98 0.34 -5.75
N GLY A 203 -25.01 -0.36 -5.26
CA GLY A 203 -24.82 -1.67 -4.63
C GLY A 203 -23.85 -1.57 -3.44
N ASP A 204 -22.79 -2.37 -3.48
CA ASP A 204 -21.72 -2.39 -2.46
C ASP A 204 -20.59 -1.38 -2.75
N SER A 205 -20.66 -0.68 -3.89
CA SER A 205 -19.61 0.24 -4.32
C SER A 205 -19.89 1.64 -3.83
N VAL A 206 -18.87 2.30 -3.27
CA VAL A 206 -18.96 3.64 -2.71
C VAL A 206 -17.79 4.47 -3.24
N THR A 207 -18.05 5.70 -3.65
CA THR A 207 -17.02 6.66 -4.02
C THR A 207 -17.30 7.99 -3.33
N GLU A 208 -16.25 8.74 -3.00
CA GLU A 208 -16.33 9.97 -2.23
C GLU A 208 -15.51 11.09 -2.86
N LEU A 209 -16.01 12.32 -2.75
CA LEU A 209 -15.35 13.53 -3.21
C LEU A 209 -15.48 14.61 -2.14
N ARG A 210 -14.35 15.24 -1.80
CA ARG A 210 -14.30 16.32 -0.80
C ARG A 210 -14.10 17.67 -1.47
N GLN A 211 -14.95 18.64 -1.15
CA GLN A 211 -14.83 20.02 -1.62
C GLN A 211 -14.62 20.96 -0.43
N PRO A 212 -13.57 21.81 -0.42
CA PRO A 212 -13.34 22.75 0.67
C PRO A 212 -14.46 23.78 0.74
N ILE A 213 -14.84 24.17 1.96
CA ILE A 213 -15.79 25.26 2.20
C ILE A 213 -15.02 26.45 2.74
N SER A 214 -15.04 27.55 1.99
CA SER A 214 -14.45 28.81 2.42
C SER A 214 -15.29 29.47 3.51
N ARG A 215 -14.63 30.19 4.41
CA ARG A 215 -15.29 31.08 5.37
C ARG A 215 -15.17 32.53 4.92
N LEU A 216 -16.21 33.31 5.13
CA LEU A 216 -16.06 34.76 5.13
C LEU A 216 -15.08 35.11 6.26
N ALA A 217 -13.97 35.76 5.93
CA ALA A 217 -13.04 36.25 6.93
C ALA A 217 -13.82 37.11 7.93
N GLU A 218 -13.76 36.75 9.22
CA GLU A 218 -14.27 37.63 10.27
C GLU A 218 -13.51 38.94 10.14
N THR A 219 -14.22 39.99 9.75
CA THR A 219 -13.67 41.34 9.78
C THR A 219 -13.53 41.71 11.25
N VAL A 220 -12.31 41.60 11.78
CA VAL A 220 -11.95 42.06 13.13
C VAL A 220 -12.19 43.56 13.25
#